data_AF-A0A930HP67-F1
#
_entry.id   AF-A0A930HP67-F1
#
_cell.length_a   1.000
_cell.length_b   1.000
_cell.length_c   1.000
_cell.angle_alpha   90.00
_cell.angle_beta   90.00
_cell.angle_gamma   90.00
#
_symmetry.space_group_name_H-M   'P 1'
#
loop_
_entity.id
_entity.type
_entity.pdbx_description
1 polymer ?
#
loop_
_entity_poly.entity_id
_entity_poly.type
_entity_poly.pdbx_seq_one_letter_code
_entity_poly.pdbx_strand_id
1 'polypeptide(L)'
;MRKTIFFLLLFCFSTASLYAMNMVNDNECFIIRKNSDNHVTSKQNDNKTKHNPKVLVTREVEDCNPRCIEVLTENGPYYCDMKGKKLANPTKRHVFYCGTVAHWRYTLQQSKGLYQLQIYTFGPGAPDEEDERFILSDCQPTDFVSFLTGDKEFERDENSSIRGDIEMHEEWIRVGRNGKYGIVAYNYKQPKDVNPKRTEKKISDYKKTLLTYPVLNIKGKTLLPIVHDSIIMRPDGCVYIYKDGKVGLFPSNTAPVYDKLEQRTLSFYYIKKDGIEGWLDIKTNNEYFISSDE
;
A
#
# COMPACT_ATOMS: atom_id res chain seq x y z
N MET A 1 19.81 -43.55 33.63
CA MET A 1 19.75 -42.08 33.76
C MET A 1 18.97 -41.53 32.57
N ARG A 2 17.84 -40.88 32.86
CA ARG A 2 16.94 -40.24 31.89
C ARG A 2 17.60 -39.00 31.28
N LYS A 3 17.46 -38.80 29.96
CA LYS A 3 16.63 -37.73 29.36
C LYS A 3 16.79 -37.74 27.83
N THR A 4 15.80 -38.34 27.19
CA THR A 4 15.40 -38.07 25.81
C THR A 4 14.73 -36.69 25.78
N ILE A 5 15.10 -35.81 24.86
CA ILE A 5 14.27 -34.67 24.44
C ILE A 5 14.24 -34.66 22.91
N PHE A 6 13.09 -35.07 22.38
CA PHE A 6 12.63 -34.76 21.03
C PHE A 6 12.36 -33.25 20.95
N PHE A 7 12.91 -32.56 19.96
CA PHE A 7 12.36 -31.28 19.50
C PHE A 7 11.47 -31.54 18.29
N LEU A 8 10.17 -31.55 18.56
CA LEU A 8 9.10 -31.48 17.59
C LEU A 8 9.06 -30.04 17.06
N LEU A 9 9.46 -29.79 15.82
CA LEU A 9 9.25 -28.51 15.16
C LEU A 9 7.79 -28.47 14.68
N LEU A 10 6.94 -27.85 15.48
CA LEU A 10 5.54 -27.59 15.20
C LEU A 10 5.44 -26.60 14.03
N PHE A 11 4.86 -27.03 12.91
CA PHE A 11 4.29 -26.13 11.92
C PHE A 11 3.07 -25.43 12.54
N CYS A 12 3.22 -24.17 12.95
CA CYS A 12 2.06 -23.33 13.23
C CYS A 12 1.46 -22.86 11.90
N PHE A 13 0.49 -23.60 11.39
CA PHE A 13 -0.57 -23.03 10.57
C PHE A 13 -1.33 -22.03 11.47
N SER A 14 -1.16 -20.74 11.23
CA SER A 14 -2.08 -19.73 11.74
C SER A 14 -3.38 -19.84 10.94
N THR A 15 -4.28 -20.71 11.40
CA THR A 15 -5.70 -20.53 11.14
C THR A 15 -6.13 -19.30 11.91
N ALA A 16 -6.25 -18.16 11.23
CA ALA A 16 -6.94 -17.00 11.79
C ALA A 16 -8.44 -17.35 11.91
N SER A 17 -8.77 -18.06 12.99
CA SER A 17 -10.11 -18.08 13.57
C SER A 17 -10.51 -16.62 13.78
N LEU A 18 -11.50 -16.14 13.01
CA LEU A 18 -12.22 -14.90 13.31
C LEU A 18 -12.75 -15.00 14.74
N TYR A 19 -12.03 -14.43 15.70
CA TYR A 19 -12.58 -14.23 17.03
C TYR A 19 -13.67 -13.16 16.94
N ALA A 20 -14.81 -13.49 17.54
CA ALA A 20 -15.93 -12.59 17.73
C ALA A 20 -15.47 -11.29 18.41
N MET A 21 -15.73 -10.14 17.78
CA MET A 21 -15.65 -8.85 18.44
C MET A 21 -16.79 -8.74 19.46
N ASN A 22 -16.52 -9.11 20.71
CA ASN A 22 -17.28 -8.63 21.86
C ASN A 22 -16.76 -7.24 22.20
N MET A 23 -17.43 -6.19 21.71
CA MET A 23 -17.23 -4.84 22.24
C MET A 23 -18.00 -4.72 23.56
N VAL A 24 -17.33 -5.03 24.66
CA VAL A 24 -17.76 -4.63 26.01
C VAL A 24 -16.79 -3.56 26.48
N ASN A 25 -17.24 -2.30 26.47
CA ASN A 25 -16.77 -1.33 27.46
C ASN A 25 -17.90 -0.31 27.72
N ASP A 26 -18.30 -0.25 28.98
CA ASP A 26 -19.39 0.57 29.49
C ASP A 26 -19.05 2.06 29.35
N ASN A 27 -19.56 2.68 28.29
CA ASN A 27 -20.40 3.89 28.37
C ASN A 27 -20.61 4.64 27.05
N GLU A 28 -19.96 4.33 25.92
CA GLU A 28 -20.22 5.04 24.64
C GLU A 28 -19.89 4.21 23.38
N CYS A 29 -20.43 3.00 23.21
CA CYS A 29 -20.08 2.15 22.06
C CYS A 29 -21.26 1.34 21.48
N PHE A 30 -21.19 1.11 20.16
CA PHE A 30 -22.02 0.15 19.43
C PHE A 30 -21.91 -1.28 19.97
N ILE A 31 -22.94 -2.08 19.69
CA ILE A 31 -22.85 -3.54 19.66
C ILE A 31 -23.00 -3.94 18.19
N ILE A 32 -21.91 -4.31 17.51
CA ILE A 32 -22.02 -5.03 16.23
C ILE A 32 -22.42 -6.47 16.60
N ARG A 33 -23.72 -6.73 16.66
CA ARG A 33 -24.23 -8.08 16.91
C ARG A 33 -24.33 -8.80 15.57
N LYS A 34 -23.48 -9.81 15.37
CA LYS A 34 -23.77 -10.87 14.40
C LYS A 34 -24.93 -11.71 14.94
N ASN A 35 -26.15 -11.17 14.88
CA ASN A 35 -27.34 -11.99 15.02
C ASN A 35 -27.49 -12.85 13.75
N SER A 36 -28.43 -13.80 13.73
CA SER A 36 -28.74 -14.63 12.56
C SER A 36 -28.92 -13.83 11.25
N ASP A 37 -29.18 -12.52 11.36
CA ASP A 37 -29.60 -11.64 10.27
C ASP A 37 -28.56 -10.54 9.92
N ASN A 38 -27.36 -10.53 10.52
CA ASN A 38 -26.24 -9.60 10.20
C ASN A 38 -26.67 -8.10 10.07
N HIS A 39 -27.14 -7.46 11.14
CA HIS A 39 -27.47 -6.03 11.14
C HIS A 39 -26.51 -5.21 12.02
N VAL A 40 -26.14 -4.01 11.58
CA VAL A 40 -25.45 -3.01 12.42
C VAL A 40 -26.53 -2.19 13.14
N THR A 41 -26.61 -2.30 14.46
CA THR A 41 -27.50 -1.47 15.29
C THR A 41 -26.69 -0.69 16.32
N SER A 42 -27.05 0.59 16.53
CA SER A 42 -26.60 1.35 17.69
C SER A 42 -27.64 1.25 18.80
N LYS A 43 -27.19 1.20 20.05
CA LYS A 43 -28.03 1.12 21.26
C LYS A 43 -29.10 2.24 21.37
N GLN A 44 -28.98 3.30 20.55
CA GLN A 44 -29.91 4.43 20.50
C GLN A 44 -30.99 4.35 19.41
N ASN A 45 -30.95 3.35 18.51
CA ASN A 45 -31.84 3.28 17.35
C ASN A 45 -32.68 1.99 17.25
N ASP A 46 -32.96 1.33 18.38
CA ASP A 46 -33.82 0.13 18.42
C ASP A 46 -35.29 0.39 18.03
N ASN A 47 -35.67 1.64 17.74
CA ASN A 47 -37.02 2.01 17.33
C ASN A 47 -37.03 2.58 15.90
N LYS A 48 -37.06 1.71 14.88
CA LYS A 48 -37.93 1.80 13.69
C LYS A 48 -37.66 0.68 12.70
N THR A 49 -38.71 -0.09 12.45
CA THR A 49 -38.92 -1.07 11.38
C THR A 49 -38.67 -0.50 9.97
N LYS A 50 -37.41 -0.43 9.55
CA LYS A 50 -37.01 -0.37 8.14
C LYS A 50 -36.09 -1.54 7.86
N HIS A 51 -36.30 -2.20 6.73
CA HIS A 51 -35.43 -3.28 6.24
C HIS A 51 -34.00 -2.75 6.20
N ASN A 52 -33.21 -3.08 7.22
CA ASN A 52 -31.82 -2.67 7.26
C ASN A 52 -31.07 -3.56 6.28
N PRO A 53 -30.24 -3.00 5.39
CA PRO A 53 -29.53 -3.81 4.41
C PRO A 53 -28.63 -4.82 5.11
N LYS A 54 -28.50 -6.01 4.51
CA LYS A 54 -27.63 -7.07 5.05
C LYS A 54 -26.20 -6.58 5.09
N VAL A 55 -25.58 -6.68 6.26
CA VAL A 55 -24.19 -6.30 6.45
C VAL A 55 -23.29 -7.47 6.05
N LEU A 56 -22.34 -7.19 5.16
CA LEU A 56 -21.38 -8.17 4.66
C LEU A 56 -20.07 -8.09 5.45
N VAL A 57 -19.56 -6.86 5.68
CA VAL A 57 -18.29 -6.62 6.37
C VAL A 57 -18.38 -5.33 7.19
N THR A 58 -17.73 -5.32 8.35
CA THR A 58 -17.48 -4.10 9.13
C THR A 58 -16.00 -4.03 9.53
N ARG A 59 -15.42 -2.84 9.50
CA ARG A 59 -14.01 -2.60 9.84
C ARG A 59 -13.87 -1.25 10.52
N GLU A 60 -13.12 -1.19 11.62
CA GLU A 60 -12.72 0.09 12.20
C GLU A 60 -11.70 0.77 11.26
N VAL A 61 -11.92 2.06 10.97
CA VAL A 61 -10.95 2.84 10.21
C VAL A 61 -9.88 3.33 11.17
N GLU A 62 -8.66 2.87 10.94
CA GLU A 62 -7.46 3.29 11.68
C GLU A 62 -7.23 4.81 11.53
N ASP A 63 -6.64 5.42 12.55
CA ASP A 63 -6.20 6.82 12.55
C ASP A 63 -7.25 7.88 12.18
N CYS A 64 -8.53 7.60 12.47
CA CYS A 64 -9.64 8.54 12.30
C CYS A 64 -10.06 9.18 13.64
N ASN A 65 -10.32 10.49 13.66
CA ASN A 65 -10.87 11.22 14.82
C ASN A 65 -12.06 12.11 14.43
N PRO A 66 -13.29 11.88 14.96
CA PRO A 66 -13.66 10.78 15.86
C PRO A 66 -13.52 9.40 15.17
N ARG A 67 -13.42 8.33 15.96
CA ARG A 67 -13.37 6.96 15.43
C ARG A 67 -14.55 6.71 14.49
N CYS A 68 -14.32 6.00 13.40
CA CYS A 68 -15.35 5.65 12.45
C CYS A 68 -15.24 4.20 11.99
N ILE A 69 -16.36 3.68 11.50
CA ILE A 69 -16.49 2.30 11.02
C ILE A 69 -16.78 2.36 9.52
N GLU A 70 -16.01 1.62 8.75
CA GLU A 70 -16.28 1.32 7.35
C GLU A 70 -17.16 0.06 7.29
N VAL A 71 -18.28 0.16 6.57
CA VAL A 71 -19.29 -0.89 6.48
C VAL A 71 -19.53 -1.24 5.02
N LEU A 72 -19.53 -2.52 4.68
CA LEU A 72 -20.01 -3.03 3.41
C LEU A 72 -21.37 -3.70 3.61
N THR A 73 -22.34 -3.32 2.78
CA THR A 73 -23.67 -3.95 2.71
C THR A 73 -23.96 -4.41 1.28
N GLU A 74 -25.06 -5.12 1.08
CA GLU A 74 -25.55 -5.47 -0.27
C GLU A 74 -25.78 -4.23 -1.16
N ASN A 75 -26.21 -3.12 -0.57
CA ASN A 75 -26.43 -1.84 -1.24
C ASN A 75 -25.14 -1.02 -1.44
N GLY A 76 -24.00 -1.55 -0.98
CA GLY A 76 -22.70 -0.94 -1.11
C GLY A 76 -22.10 -0.39 0.18
N PRO A 77 -20.87 0.14 0.08
CA PRO A 77 -20.08 0.54 1.24
C PRO A 77 -20.38 1.97 1.69
N TYR A 78 -20.19 2.24 2.98
CA TYR A 78 -20.26 3.59 3.55
C TYR A 78 -19.49 3.66 4.88
N TYR A 79 -19.24 4.89 5.35
CA TYR A 79 -18.70 5.13 6.69
C TYR A 79 -19.81 5.52 7.65
N CYS A 80 -19.67 5.16 8.92
CA CYS A 80 -20.48 5.74 10.00
C CYS A 80 -19.65 6.10 11.24
N ASP A 81 -20.11 7.10 11.99
CA ASP A 81 -19.54 7.45 13.29
C ASP A 81 -19.89 6.41 14.36
N MET A 82 -19.37 6.59 15.59
CA MET A 82 -19.65 5.73 16.75
C MET A 82 -21.13 5.62 17.17
N LYS A 83 -22.05 6.37 16.54
CA LYS A 83 -23.50 6.39 16.83
C LYS A 83 -24.34 5.80 15.69
N GLY A 84 -23.73 5.48 14.56
CA GLY A 84 -24.38 4.89 13.38
C GLY A 84 -24.80 5.93 12.35
N LYS A 85 -24.41 7.20 12.55
CA LYS A 85 -24.68 8.25 11.58
C LYS A 85 -23.71 8.09 10.41
N LYS A 86 -24.25 8.04 9.19
CA LYS A 86 -23.45 8.00 7.97
C LYS A 86 -22.53 9.23 7.89
N LEU A 87 -21.30 8.99 7.48
CA LEU A 87 -20.28 10.01 7.23
C LEU A 87 -19.95 10.04 5.74
N ALA A 88 -19.62 11.22 5.23
CA ALA A 88 -19.16 11.35 3.85
C ALA A 88 -17.77 10.72 3.68
N ASN A 89 -16.85 11.03 4.58
CA ASN A 89 -15.49 10.48 4.62
C ASN A 89 -14.98 10.44 6.08
N PRO A 90 -14.01 9.57 6.39
CA PRO A 90 -13.28 9.63 7.65
C PRO A 90 -12.48 10.93 7.77
N THR A 91 -12.46 11.53 8.96
CA THR A 91 -11.57 12.66 9.27
C THR A 91 -10.23 12.11 9.72
N LYS A 92 -9.20 12.24 8.88
CA LYS A 92 -7.83 11.86 9.24
C LYS A 92 -7.40 12.58 10.50
N ARG A 93 -6.84 11.85 11.46
CA ARG A 93 -6.27 12.43 12.67
C ARG A 93 -5.07 13.28 12.28
N HIS A 94 -5.12 14.57 12.57
CA HIS A 94 -3.96 15.44 12.40
C HIS A 94 -2.98 15.18 13.55
N VAL A 95 -1.88 14.51 13.25
CA VAL A 95 -0.77 14.32 14.18
C VAL A 95 0.33 15.29 13.77
N PHE A 96 0.84 16.05 14.74
CA PHE A 96 2.00 16.91 14.52
C PHE A 96 3.26 16.11 14.80
N TYR A 97 4.18 16.13 13.85
CA TYR A 97 5.46 15.45 13.96
C TYR A 97 6.56 16.52 14.04
N CYS A 98 7.38 16.44 15.08
CA CYS A 98 8.60 17.22 15.22
C CYS A 98 9.74 16.25 15.52
N GLY A 99 10.91 16.48 14.92
CA GLY A 99 12.04 15.59 15.15
C GLY A 99 13.21 15.85 14.21
N THR A 100 14.39 15.49 14.70
CA THR A 100 15.63 15.42 13.94
C THR A 100 15.65 14.08 13.20
N VAL A 101 15.04 14.04 12.01
CA VAL A 101 14.85 12.78 11.24
C VAL A 101 15.74 12.70 10.00
N ALA A 102 16.02 11.48 9.57
CA ALA A 102 16.64 11.21 8.27
C ALA A 102 15.61 11.32 7.14
N HIS A 103 16.10 11.73 5.96
CA HIS A 103 15.36 11.86 4.73
C HIS A 103 16.03 11.02 3.64
N TRP A 104 15.22 10.46 2.74
CA TRP A 104 15.66 9.72 1.57
C TRP A 104 14.99 10.28 0.33
N ARG A 105 15.81 10.71 -0.63
CA ARG A 105 15.36 11.09 -1.97
C ARG A 105 15.73 10.02 -2.97
N TYR A 106 14.77 9.61 -3.77
CA TYR A 106 14.93 8.62 -4.83
C TYR A 106 14.78 9.33 -6.16
N THR A 107 15.76 9.18 -7.05
CA THR A 107 15.76 9.87 -8.35
C THR A 107 16.19 8.93 -9.47
N LEU A 108 15.29 8.71 -10.43
CA LEU A 108 15.55 8.00 -11.67
C LEU A 108 16.03 8.99 -12.74
N GLN A 109 17.23 8.75 -13.23
CA GLN A 109 17.86 9.58 -14.25
C GLN A 109 18.39 8.74 -15.40
N GLN A 110 18.46 9.35 -16.58
CA GLN A 110 19.05 8.74 -17.76
C GLN A 110 20.25 9.57 -18.21
N SER A 111 21.41 8.95 -18.35
CA SER A 111 22.62 9.59 -18.86
C SER A 111 23.32 8.68 -19.84
N LYS A 112 23.66 9.20 -21.02
CA LYS A 112 24.34 8.44 -22.09
C LYS A 112 23.66 7.10 -22.43
N GLY A 113 22.33 7.06 -22.39
CA GLY A 113 21.54 5.87 -22.68
C GLY A 113 21.45 4.84 -21.55
N LEU A 114 22.04 5.11 -20.38
CA LEU A 114 21.96 4.25 -19.21
C LEU A 114 20.98 4.84 -18.20
N TYR A 115 20.04 4.02 -17.73
CA TYR A 115 19.17 4.35 -16.62
C TYR A 115 19.88 4.10 -15.30
N GLN A 116 19.74 5.05 -14.38
CA GLN A 116 20.34 4.98 -13.06
C GLN A 116 19.33 5.44 -12.01
N LEU A 117 19.21 4.67 -10.93
CA LEU A 117 18.61 5.15 -9.69
C LEU A 117 19.69 5.80 -8.82
N GLN A 118 19.37 6.96 -8.26
CA GLN A 118 20.08 7.56 -7.14
C GLN A 118 19.22 7.46 -5.88
N ILE A 119 19.84 7.03 -4.77
CA ILE A 119 19.27 7.10 -3.43
C ILE A 119 20.16 8.07 -2.65
N TYR A 120 19.57 9.16 -2.17
CA TYR A 120 20.28 10.19 -1.42
C TYR A 120 19.73 10.28 0.00
N THR A 121 20.55 9.90 0.98
CA THR A 121 20.22 10.01 2.41
C THR A 121 20.73 11.34 2.94
N PHE A 122 19.87 12.11 3.60
CA PHE A 122 20.20 13.43 4.13
C PHE A 122 19.30 13.81 5.32
N GLY A 123 19.31 15.10 5.69
CA GLY A 123 18.52 15.61 6.79
C GLY A 123 19.24 15.57 8.13
N PRO A 124 18.68 16.20 9.16
CA PRO A 124 19.37 16.41 10.43
C PRO A 124 19.48 15.13 11.27
N GLY A 125 18.62 14.11 11.03
CA GLY A 125 18.70 12.80 11.69
C GLY A 125 19.68 11.81 11.04
N ALA A 126 20.19 12.11 9.85
CA ALA A 126 21.21 11.30 9.21
C ALA A 126 22.61 11.66 9.75
N PRO A 127 23.40 10.69 10.26
CA PRO A 127 24.72 10.97 10.84
C PRO A 127 25.68 11.53 9.79
N ASP A 128 25.65 10.98 8.58
CA ASP A 128 26.33 11.48 7.38
C ASP A 128 25.31 11.58 6.24
N GLU A 129 25.61 12.36 5.20
CA GLU A 129 24.89 12.27 3.92
C GLU A 129 25.44 11.08 3.13
N GLU A 130 24.56 10.35 2.44
CA GLU A 130 24.95 9.19 1.62
C GLU A 130 24.44 9.35 0.19
N ASP A 131 25.28 9.09 -0.80
CA ASP A 131 24.93 9.05 -2.23
C ASP A 131 25.21 7.65 -2.77
N GLU A 132 24.15 6.87 -2.96
CA GLU A 132 24.18 5.55 -3.55
C GLU A 132 23.57 5.59 -4.96
N ARG A 133 24.23 4.90 -5.90
CA ARG A 133 23.86 4.93 -7.31
C ARG A 133 23.89 3.55 -7.93
N PHE A 134 22.83 3.22 -8.65
CA PHE A 134 22.63 1.90 -9.25
C PHE A 134 22.23 2.05 -10.72
N ILE A 135 23.06 1.50 -11.61
CA ILE A 135 22.75 1.40 -13.04
C ILE A 135 21.82 0.19 -13.23
N LEU A 136 20.68 0.44 -13.86
CA LEU A 136 19.66 -0.56 -14.18
C LEU A 136 20.03 -1.23 -15.51
N SER A 137 20.90 -2.23 -15.45
CA SER A 137 21.61 -2.76 -16.64
C SER A 137 20.76 -3.58 -17.61
N ASP A 138 19.54 -3.96 -17.21
CA ASP A 138 18.55 -4.64 -18.05
C ASP A 138 17.56 -3.68 -18.75
N CYS A 139 17.64 -2.38 -18.48
CA CYS A 139 16.93 -1.35 -19.24
C CYS A 139 17.64 -1.04 -20.56
N GLN A 140 16.84 -0.79 -21.60
CA GLN A 140 17.30 -0.33 -22.90
C GLN A 140 17.28 1.20 -22.97
N PRO A 141 18.12 1.85 -23.77
CA PRO A 141 18.13 3.31 -23.90
C PRO A 141 16.79 3.93 -24.36
N THR A 142 15.96 3.15 -25.04
CA THR A 142 14.65 3.58 -25.56
C THR A 142 13.49 3.28 -24.62
N ASP A 143 13.75 2.68 -23.45
CA ASP A 143 12.71 2.40 -22.47
C ASP A 143 12.12 3.69 -21.91
N PHE A 144 10.92 3.60 -21.34
CA PHE A 144 10.41 4.61 -20.42
C PHE A 144 10.55 4.07 -19.00
N VAL A 145 11.28 4.75 -18.14
CA VAL A 145 11.56 4.28 -16.77
C VAL A 145 11.04 5.30 -15.77
N SER A 146 10.18 4.86 -14.86
CA SER A 146 9.61 5.67 -13.78
C SER A 146 9.34 4.82 -12.53
N PHE A 147 9.03 5.47 -11.42
CA PHE A 147 8.35 4.81 -10.30
C PHE A 147 6.91 4.45 -10.68
N LEU A 148 6.23 3.71 -9.82
CA LEU A 148 4.87 3.24 -10.08
C LEU A 148 3.87 4.38 -10.23
N THR A 149 4.10 5.55 -9.62
CA THR A 149 3.29 6.76 -9.81
C THR A 149 3.45 7.41 -11.18
N GLY A 150 4.45 6.99 -11.96
CA GLY A 150 4.84 7.67 -13.21
C GLY A 150 5.90 8.75 -13.01
N ASP A 151 6.19 9.14 -11.76
CA ASP A 151 7.20 10.14 -11.44
C ASP A 151 8.62 9.57 -11.57
N LYS A 152 9.57 10.48 -11.73
CA LYS A 152 11.01 10.15 -11.74
C LYS A 152 11.69 10.40 -10.40
N GLU A 153 11.00 11.07 -9.48
CA GLU A 153 11.55 11.37 -8.17
C GLU A 153 10.46 11.37 -7.11
N PHE A 154 10.84 10.99 -5.90
CA PHE A 154 10.05 11.24 -4.70
C PHE A 154 10.98 11.29 -3.49
N GLU A 155 10.45 11.80 -2.38
CA GLU A 155 11.17 11.90 -1.11
C GLU A 155 10.31 11.29 0.00
N ARG A 156 10.96 10.70 1.00
CA ARG A 156 10.35 10.24 2.24
C ARG A 156 11.29 10.42 3.41
N ASP A 157 10.73 10.49 4.61
CA ASP A 157 11.45 10.61 5.87
C ASP A 157 11.05 9.51 6.86
N GLU A 158 11.71 9.45 8.03
CA GLU A 158 11.43 8.44 9.07
C GLU A 158 10.00 8.50 9.63
N ASN A 159 9.32 9.64 9.47
CA ASN A 159 7.96 9.82 9.95
C ASN A 159 6.91 9.35 8.94
N SER A 160 7.29 9.01 7.71
CA SER A 160 6.34 8.69 6.62
C SER A 160 5.39 7.53 6.98
N SER A 161 5.90 6.48 7.60
CA SER A 161 5.07 5.34 8.04
C SER A 161 4.08 5.74 9.13
N ILE A 162 4.48 6.61 10.05
CA ILE A 162 3.64 7.10 11.15
C ILE A 162 2.60 8.11 10.63
N ARG A 163 2.89 8.83 9.53
CA ARG A 163 1.93 9.68 8.82
C ARG A 163 0.90 8.89 8.02
N GLY A 164 1.14 7.59 7.80
CA GLY A 164 0.35 6.78 6.88
C GLY A 164 0.55 7.23 5.43
N ASP A 165 1.75 7.72 5.10
CA ASP A 165 2.11 8.01 3.71
C ASP A 165 2.07 6.71 2.90
N ILE A 166 1.75 6.82 1.61
CA ILE A 166 1.66 5.67 0.71
C ILE A 166 3.04 5.01 0.58
N GLU A 167 3.08 3.69 0.69
CA GLU A 167 4.29 2.92 0.41
C GLU A 167 4.64 3.04 -1.08
N MET A 168 5.78 3.64 -1.38
CA MET A 168 6.14 4.00 -2.75
C MET A 168 6.78 2.86 -3.52
N HIS A 169 7.20 1.78 -2.83
CA HIS A 169 7.86 0.62 -3.41
C HIS A 169 9.03 1.03 -4.31
N GLU A 170 10.05 1.71 -3.76
CA GLU A 170 11.24 2.17 -4.48
C GLU A 170 11.91 1.07 -5.33
N GLU A 171 11.79 -0.18 -4.88
CA GLU A 171 12.32 -1.36 -5.52
C GLU A 171 11.56 -1.76 -6.79
N TRP A 172 10.31 -1.34 -6.95
CA TRP A 172 9.46 -1.66 -8.10
C TRP A 172 9.46 -0.53 -9.12
N ILE A 173 10.12 -0.79 -10.24
CA ILE A 173 10.27 0.17 -11.32
C ILE A 173 9.30 -0.18 -12.44
N ARG A 174 8.54 0.84 -12.87
CA ARG A 174 7.70 0.77 -14.07
C ARG A 174 8.59 0.95 -15.29
N VAL A 175 8.65 -0.08 -16.12
CA VAL A 175 9.43 -0.07 -17.37
C VAL A 175 8.47 -0.15 -18.55
N GLY A 176 8.53 0.85 -19.42
CA GLY A 176 7.79 0.94 -20.67
C GLY A 176 8.68 0.64 -21.86
N ARG A 177 8.19 -0.16 -22.81
CA ARG A 177 8.87 -0.47 -24.08
C ARG A 177 7.83 -0.63 -25.17
N ASN A 178 8.03 0.05 -26.30
CA ASN A 178 7.12 0.00 -27.45
C ASN A 178 5.65 0.26 -27.09
N GLY A 179 5.39 1.20 -26.18
CA GLY A 179 4.03 1.55 -25.74
C GLY A 179 3.37 0.55 -24.78
N LYS A 180 4.09 -0.48 -24.33
CA LYS A 180 3.63 -1.43 -23.29
C LYS A 180 4.45 -1.27 -22.02
N TYR A 181 3.92 -1.71 -20.89
CA TYR A 181 4.52 -1.52 -19.57
C TYR A 181 4.58 -2.83 -18.78
N GLY A 182 5.60 -2.92 -17.93
CA GLY A 182 5.83 -3.99 -16.96
C GLY A 182 6.41 -3.45 -15.66
N ILE A 183 6.59 -4.33 -14.67
CA ILE A 183 7.20 -4.00 -13.38
C ILE A 183 8.45 -4.86 -13.22
N VAL A 184 9.57 -4.21 -12.91
CA VAL A 184 10.85 -4.84 -12.62
C VAL A 184 11.26 -4.49 -11.20
N ALA A 185 11.55 -5.50 -10.39
CA ALA A 185 12.04 -5.32 -9.03
C ALA A 185 13.57 -5.32 -8.98
N TYR A 186 14.16 -4.36 -8.30
CA TYR A 186 15.60 -4.25 -8.10
C TYR A 186 15.97 -4.39 -6.62
N ASN A 187 17.18 -4.88 -6.34
CA ASN A 187 17.71 -4.97 -4.99
C ASN A 187 18.85 -3.98 -4.83
N TYR A 188 18.57 -2.84 -4.21
CA TYR A 188 19.55 -1.77 -3.99
C TYR A 188 20.32 -2.05 -2.69
N LYS A 189 21.45 -2.74 -2.81
CA LYS A 189 22.34 -3.00 -1.68
C LYS A 189 23.79 -2.86 -2.10
N GLN A 190 24.51 -2.00 -1.41
CA GLN A 190 25.96 -1.96 -1.47
C GLN A 190 26.57 -3.20 -0.79
N PRO A 191 27.72 -3.72 -1.27
CA PRO A 191 28.48 -4.75 -0.57
C PRO A 191 28.88 -4.29 0.83
N LYS A 192 28.89 -5.20 1.81
CA LYS A 192 29.19 -4.88 3.22
C LYS A 192 30.56 -4.25 3.44
N ASP A 193 31.56 -4.68 2.67
CA ASP A 193 32.96 -4.29 2.84
C ASP A 193 33.38 -3.13 1.91
N VAL A 194 32.41 -2.40 1.36
CA VAL A 194 32.69 -1.28 0.48
C VAL A 194 33.20 -0.07 1.28
N ASN A 195 34.23 0.61 0.77
CA ASN A 195 34.71 1.84 1.38
C ASN A 195 34.24 3.05 0.56
N PRO A 196 33.23 3.82 1.01
CA PRO A 196 32.74 4.98 0.28
C PRO A 196 33.77 6.12 0.28
N LYS A 197 33.77 6.91 -0.79
CA LYS A 197 34.56 8.15 -0.85
C LYS A 197 33.96 9.17 0.12
N ARG A 198 34.78 9.67 1.04
CA ARG A 198 34.38 10.71 2.01
C ARG A 198 34.72 12.10 1.49
N THR A 199 33.75 13.01 1.55
CA THR A 199 33.95 14.43 1.24
C THR A 199 33.32 15.27 2.35
N GLU A 200 34.08 16.18 2.95
CA GLU A 200 33.51 17.13 3.92
C GLU A 200 32.76 18.25 3.19
N LYS A 201 31.50 18.46 3.55
CA LYS A 201 30.75 19.67 3.21
C LYS A 201 30.65 20.55 4.44
N LYS A 202 31.06 21.81 4.30
CA LYS A 202 30.79 22.84 5.32
C LYS A 202 29.42 23.45 5.01
N ILE A 203 28.48 23.30 5.93
CA ILE A 203 27.16 23.94 5.82
C ILE A 203 27.04 24.85 7.05
N SER A 204 27.15 26.17 6.82
CA SER A 204 27.23 27.15 7.90
C SER A 204 28.33 26.81 8.93
N ASP A 205 27.99 26.73 10.21
CA ASP A 205 28.89 26.44 11.33
C ASP A 205 29.12 24.94 11.59
N TYR A 206 28.42 24.06 10.86
CA TYR A 206 28.57 22.61 11.01
C TYR A 206 29.27 21.96 9.79
N LYS A 207 30.01 20.90 10.08
CA LYS A 207 30.60 20.03 9.06
C LYS A 207 29.72 18.79 8.93
N LYS A 208 29.43 18.40 7.69
CA LYS A 208 28.75 17.14 7.39
C LYS A 208 29.58 16.35 6.40
N THR A 209 29.71 15.05 6.62
CA THR A 209 30.39 14.18 5.65
C THR A 209 29.38 13.75 4.60
N LEU A 210 29.79 13.76 3.34
CA LEU A 210 29.13 13.05 2.26
C LEU A 210 29.91 11.76 1.99
N LEU A 211 29.22 10.63 2.11
CA LEU A 211 29.69 9.29 1.74
C LEU A 211 29.18 8.98 0.33
N THR A 212 30.08 8.99 -0.65
CA THR A 212 29.75 8.60 -2.04
C THR A 212 30.16 7.16 -2.27
N TYR A 213 29.18 6.28 -2.43
CA TYR A 213 29.41 4.87 -2.70
C TYR A 213 29.76 4.63 -4.17
N PRO A 214 30.48 3.54 -4.51
CA PRO A 214 30.70 3.18 -5.90
C PRO A 214 29.38 2.88 -6.60
N VAL A 215 29.31 3.26 -7.87
CA VAL A 215 28.16 2.97 -8.72
C VAL A 215 28.14 1.47 -9.02
N LEU A 216 27.00 0.82 -8.80
CA LEU A 216 26.83 -0.61 -9.08
C LEU A 216 25.98 -0.83 -10.32
N ASN A 217 26.38 -1.80 -11.15
CA ASN A 217 25.51 -2.34 -12.19
C ASN A 217 24.67 -3.47 -11.60
N ILE A 218 23.36 -3.32 -11.63
CA ILE A 218 22.43 -4.33 -11.13
C ILE A 218 21.46 -4.77 -12.22
N LYS A 219 20.93 -5.99 -12.09
CA LYS A 219 19.86 -6.50 -12.92
C LYS A 219 18.61 -6.68 -12.10
N GLY A 220 17.48 -6.31 -12.66
CA GLY A 220 16.20 -6.50 -12.03
C GLY A 220 15.62 -7.91 -12.21
N LYS A 221 14.65 -8.25 -11.38
CA LYS A 221 13.76 -9.40 -11.52
C LYS A 221 12.41 -8.90 -12.05
N THR A 222 12.00 -9.38 -13.21
CA THR A 222 10.66 -9.08 -13.74
C THR A 222 9.58 -9.61 -12.79
N LEU A 223 8.73 -8.72 -12.28
CA LEU A 223 7.53 -9.06 -11.52
C LEU A 223 6.30 -9.11 -12.42
N LEU A 224 6.20 -8.16 -13.36
CA LEU A 224 5.20 -8.17 -14.43
C LEU A 224 5.87 -7.97 -15.79
N PRO A 225 5.55 -8.80 -16.80
CA PRO A 225 6.12 -8.66 -18.14
C PRO A 225 5.66 -7.35 -18.80
N ILE A 226 6.47 -6.85 -19.74
CA ILE A 226 6.22 -5.60 -20.48
C ILE A 226 5.19 -5.85 -21.60
N VAL A 227 3.94 -6.06 -21.20
CA VAL A 227 2.82 -6.40 -22.09
C VAL A 227 1.53 -5.63 -21.79
N HIS A 228 1.51 -4.85 -20.71
CA HIS A 228 0.33 -4.12 -20.26
C HIS A 228 0.22 -2.78 -20.99
N ASP A 229 -1.00 -2.31 -21.23
CA ASP A 229 -1.25 -1.01 -21.85
C ASP A 229 -0.87 0.14 -20.92
N SER A 230 -1.08 -0.04 -19.62
CA SER A 230 -0.67 0.92 -18.61
C SER A 230 -0.49 0.23 -17.26
N ILE A 231 0.39 0.80 -16.43
CA ILE A 231 0.61 0.43 -15.04
C ILE A 231 0.74 1.74 -14.28
N ILE A 232 -0.01 1.94 -13.21
CA ILE A 232 -0.01 3.19 -12.45
C ILE A 232 -0.42 2.94 -11.00
N MET A 233 0.36 3.46 -10.05
CA MET A 233 -0.04 3.56 -8.66
C MET A 233 -0.85 4.83 -8.44
N ARG A 234 -1.99 4.71 -7.78
CA ARG A 234 -2.89 5.83 -7.49
C ARG A 234 -2.73 6.31 -6.04
N PRO A 235 -3.31 7.47 -5.67
CA PRO A 235 -3.30 7.98 -4.30
C PRO A 235 -3.99 7.09 -3.25
N ASP A 236 -4.64 6.00 -3.67
CA ASP A 236 -5.16 4.95 -2.79
C ASP A 236 -4.09 3.93 -2.38
N GLY A 237 -2.86 4.07 -2.90
CA GLY A 237 -1.73 3.16 -2.68
C GLY A 237 -1.81 1.86 -3.46
N CYS A 238 -2.81 1.69 -4.33
CA CYS A 238 -2.97 0.49 -5.14
C CYS A 238 -2.29 0.65 -6.50
N VAL A 239 -1.69 -0.45 -6.99
CA VAL A 239 -1.03 -0.51 -8.29
C VAL A 239 -2.00 -1.08 -9.32
N TYR A 240 -2.49 -0.23 -10.21
CA TYR A 240 -3.44 -0.61 -11.24
C TYR A 240 -2.71 -1.08 -12.50
N ILE A 241 -3.17 -2.21 -13.05
CA ILE A 241 -2.70 -2.75 -14.32
C ILE A 241 -3.83 -2.75 -15.34
N TYR A 242 -3.55 -2.27 -16.55
CA TYR A 242 -4.52 -2.17 -17.64
C TYR A 242 -4.06 -2.97 -18.84
N LYS A 243 -4.97 -3.72 -19.44
CA LYS A 243 -4.72 -4.47 -20.67
C LYS A 243 -6.04 -4.82 -21.35
N ASP A 244 -6.11 -4.59 -22.65
CA ASP A 244 -7.25 -5.00 -23.49
C ASP A 244 -8.60 -4.49 -22.95
N GLY A 245 -8.60 -3.26 -22.42
CA GLY A 245 -9.80 -2.60 -21.85
C GLY A 245 -10.20 -3.07 -20.44
N LYS A 246 -9.50 -4.06 -19.86
CA LYS A 246 -9.72 -4.53 -18.48
C LYS A 246 -8.71 -3.90 -17.52
N VAL A 247 -9.05 -3.94 -16.23
CA VAL A 247 -8.25 -3.44 -15.11
C VAL A 247 -8.06 -4.50 -14.02
N GLY A 248 -6.92 -4.49 -13.34
CA GLY A 248 -6.62 -5.32 -12.17
C GLY A 248 -5.74 -4.59 -11.16
N LEU A 249 -5.56 -5.18 -9.98
CA LEU A 249 -4.71 -4.65 -8.92
C LEU A 249 -3.52 -5.58 -8.68
N PHE A 250 -2.30 -5.08 -8.89
CA PHE A 250 -1.07 -5.78 -8.51
C PHE A 250 -0.77 -5.55 -7.03
N PRO A 251 -0.28 -6.55 -6.26
CA PRO A 251 0.10 -7.91 -6.68
C PRO A 251 -1.03 -8.94 -6.68
N SER A 252 -2.23 -8.61 -6.24
CA SER A 252 -3.36 -9.55 -6.17
C SER A 252 -3.72 -10.17 -7.53
N ASN A 253 -3.49 -9.44 -8.61
CA ASN A 253 -3.70 -9.87 -9.97
C ASN A 253 -2.41 -9.71 -10.77
N THR A 254 -2.03 -10.77 -11.48
CA THR A 254 -0.94 -10.74 -12.47
C THR A 254 -1.44 -10.42 -13.89
N ALA A 255 -2.76 -10.39 -14.08
CA ALA A 255 -3.43 -9.99 -15.30
C ALA A 255 -4.72 -9.21 -14.95
N PRO A 256 -5.13 -8.21 -15.75
CA PRO A 256 -6.39 -7.49 -15.53
C PRO A 256 -7.62 -8.40 -15.66
N VAL A 257 -8.53 -8.36 -14.68
CA VAL A 257 -9.71 -9.24 -14.63
C VAL A 257 -11.04 -8.50 -14.64
N TYR A 258 -11.07 -7.24 -14.21
CA TYR A 258 -12.30 -6.47 -14.08
C TYR A 258 -12.57 -5.64 -15.34
N ASP A 259 -13.82 -5.62 -15.77
CA ASP A 259 -14.32 -4.68 -16.78
C ASP A 259 -14.41 -3.25 -16.21
N LYS A 260 -14.64 -3.16 -14.89
CA LYS A 260 -14.72 -1.90 -14.16
C LYS A 260 -14.22 -2.09 -12.73
N LEU A 261 -13.43 -1.13 -12.24
CA LEU A 261 -12.90 -1.09 -10.89
C LEU A 261 -12.88 0.36 -10.40
N GLU A 262 -13.71 0.68 -9.41
CA GLU A 262 -13.86 2.04 -8.87
C GLU A 262 -13.82 2.03 -7.35
N GLN A 263 -12.89 2.78 -6.76
CA GLN A 263 -12.86 2.97 -5.31
C GLN A 263 -14.13 3.67 -4.84
N ARG A 264 -14.80 3.15 -3.80
CA ARG A 264 -15.93 3.81 -3.14
C ARG A 264 -15.59 4.26 -1.72
N THR A 265 -14.84 3.44 -1.02
CA THR A 265 -14.31 3.73 0.31
C THR A 265 -12.86 3.29 0.39
N LEU A 266 -12.19 3.47 1.54
CA LEU A 266 -10.78 3.16 1.73
C LEU A 266 -10.46 1.72 1.35
N SER A 267 -11.33 0.78 1.70
CA SER A 267 -11.13 -0.65 1.47
C SER A 267 -12.04 -1.27 0.42
N PHE A 268 -13.18 -0.64 0.09
CA PHE A 268 -14.18 -1.24 -0.78
C PHE A 268 -14.25 -0.58 -2.15
N TYR A 269 -14.20 -1.43 -3.16
CA TYR A 269 -14.21 -1.05 -4.56
C TYR A 269 -15.46 -1.65 -5.21
N TYR A 270 -16.14 -0.84 -6.02
CA TYR A 270 -17.10 -1.37 -6.96
C TYR A 270 -16.35 -2.11 -8.07
N ILE A 271 -16.79 -3.31 -8.39
CA ILE A 271 -16.25 -4.13 -9.48
C ILE A 271 -17.34 -4.52 -10.47
N LYS A 272 -16.95 -4.67 -11.73
CA LYS A 272 -17.69 -5.45 -12.73
C LYS A 272 -16.74 -6.47 -13.32
N LYS A 273 -17.10 -7.76 -13.24
CA LYS A 273 -16.28 -8.88 -13.71
C LYS A 273 -17.14 -9.77 -14.58
N ASP A 274 -16.75 -9.87 -15.85
CA ASP A 274 -17.46 -10.65 -16.87
C ASP A 274 -18.96 -10.27 -16.92
N GLY A 275 -19.23 -8.96 -16.83
CA GLY A 275 -20.58 -8.43 -16.82
C GLY A 275 -21.31 -8.43 -15.46
N ILE A 276 -20.80 -9.15 -14.45
CA ILE A 276 -21.44 -9.28 -13.13
C ILE A 276 -20.92 -8.19 -12.19
N GLU A 277 -21.85 -7.48 -11.54
CA GLU A 277 -21.53 -6.39 -10.62
C GLU A 277 -21.28 -6.90 -9.20
N GLY A 278 -20.41 -6.22 -8.46
CA GLY A 278 -20.08 -6.60 -7.10
C GLY A 278 -19.18 -5.62 -6.37
N TRP A 279 -18.68 -6.08 -5.23
CA TRP A 279 -17.77 -5.34 -4.36
C TRP A 279 -16.48 -6.13 -4.13
N LEU A 280 -15.34 -5.45 -4.18
CA LEU A 280 -14.04 -6.00 -3.81
C LEU A 280 -13.60 -5.36 -2.48
N ASP A 281 -13.25 -6.19 -1.50
CA ASP A 281 -12.52 -5.76 -0.30
C ASP A 281 -11.03 -5.92 -0.53
N ILE A 282 -10.29 -4.83 -0.76
CA ILE A 282 -8.87 -4.89 -1.08
C ILE A 282 -8.00 -5.36 0.08
N LYS A 283 -8.50 -5.34 1.32
CA LYS A 283 -7.73 -5.82 2.49
C LYS A 283 -7.75 -7.35 2.60
N THR A 284 -8.84 -7.99 2.14
CA THR A 284 -9.00 -9.45 2.19
C THR A 284 -8.91 -10.11 0.82
N ASN A 285 -8.97 -9.30 -0.25
CA ASN A 285 -9.07 -9.73 -1.64
C ASN A 285 -10.33 -10.57 -1.93
N ASN A 286 -11.39 -10.41 -1.12
CA ASN A 286 -12.67 -11.09 -1.30
C ASN A 286 -13.59 -10.30 -2.24
N GLU A 287 -14.29 -11.02 -3.11
CA GLU A 287 -15.31 -10.50 -4.02
C GLU A 287 -16.72 -10.82 -3.49
N TYR A 288 -17.61 -9.85 -3.51
CA TYR A 288 -19.01 -9.95 -3.09
C TYR A 288 -19.91 -9.53 -4.26
N PHE A 289 -20.33 -10.50 -5.06
CA PHE A 289 -21.20 -10.24 -6.22
C PHE A 289 -22.64 -9.96 -5.77
N ILE A 290 -23.26 -8.98 -6.43
CA ILE A 290 -24.67 -8.66 -6.25
C ILE A 290 -25.44 -9.68 -7.11
N SER A 291 -26.22 -10.58 -6.50
CA SER A 291 -27.10 -11.43 -7.29
C SER A 291 -28.13 -10.55 -7.98
N SER A 292 -28.27 -10.73 -9.29
CA SER A 292 -29.56 -10.46 -9.92
C SER A 292 -30.47 -11.58 -9.44
N ASP A 293 -31.22 -11.34 -8.38
CA ASP A 293 -32.35 -12.21 -8.06
C ASP A 293 -33.28 -12.17 -9.29
N GLU A 294 -33.32 -13.27 -10.04
CA GLU A 294 -34.39 -13.58 -11.01
C GLU A 294 -35.67 -14.01 -10.26
#